data_AF-A0A7V1PXR4-F1
#
_entry.id   AF-A0A7V1PXR4-F1
#
_cell.length_a   1.000
_cell.length_b   1.000
_cell.length_c   1.000
_cell.angle_alpha   90.00
_cell.angle_beta   90.00
_cell.angle_gamma   90.00
#
_symmetry.space_group_name_H-M   'P 1'
#
loop_
_entity.id
_entity.type
_entity.pdbx_description
1 polymer ?
#
loop_
_entity_poly.entity_id
_entity_poly.type
_entity_poly.pdbx_seq_one_letter_code
_entity_poly.pdbx_strand_id
1 'polypeptide(L)' 'MSNIKLFQSQRVRTYWDKILENWCFSIIDIFEILIESAKPGNDWYRLKKRQDNLCRIENM' A
#
# COMPACT_ATOMS: atom_id res chain seq x y z
N MET A 1 -0.63 -28.25 -5.29
CA MET A 1 -1.71 -27.38 -5.80
C MET A 1 -1.70 -26.11 -4.98
N SER A 2 -1.53 -24.95 -5.63
CA SER A 2 -1.36 -23.67 -4.94
C SER A 2 -2.65 -23.26 -4.24
N ASN A 3 -2.59 -23.09 -2.91
CA ASN A 3 -3.66 -22.51 -2.13
C ASN A 3 -3.73 -21.00 -2.45
N ILE A 4 -4.47 -20.64 -3.49
CA ILE A 4 -4.87 -19.25 -3.72
C ILE A 4 -5.82 -18.89 -2.57
N LYS A 5 -5.31 -18.18 -1.56
CA LYS A 5 -6.14 -17.55 -0.54
C LYS A 5 -6.77 -16.31 -1.16
N LEU A 6 -8.07 -16.37 -1.43
CA LEU A 6 -8.87 -15.17 -1.66
C LEU A 6 -8.81 -14.34 -0.36
N PHE A 7 -8.27 -13.12 -0.45
CA PHE A 7 -8.08 -12.22 0.69
C PHE A 7 -9.46 -11.70 1.18
N GLN A 8 -10.11 -12.52 2.00
CA GLN A 8 -11.23 -12.24 2.92
C GLN A 8 -12.18 -11.09 2.51
N SER A 9 -13.08 -11.23 1.53
CA SER A 9 -14.20 -10.28 1.28
C SER A 9 -13.86 -8.77 1.28
N GLN A 10 -12.58 -8.39 1.19
CA GLN A 10 -12.10 -7.04 1.42
C GLN A 10 -12.05 -6.33 0.07
N ARG A 11 -12.67 -5.15 0.01
CA ARG A 11 -12.77 -4.37 -1.22
C ARG A 11 -11.51 -3.54 -1.40
N VAL A 12 -10.75 -3.83 -2.46
CA VAL A 12 -9.61 -3.01 -2.87
C VAL A 12 -10.03 -2.10 -4.00
N ARG A 13 -9.76 -0.80 -3.88
CA ARG A 13 -10.00 0.15 -4.97
C ARG A 13 -9.00 -0.10 -6.10
N THR A 14 -9.53 -0.17 -7.31
CA THR A 14 -8.78 -0.38 -8.55
C THR A 14 -9.02 0.76 -9.53
N TYR A 15 -8.00 1.11 -10.29
CA TYR A 15 -8.07 2.09 -11.38
C TYR A 15 -7.38 1.52 -12.61
N TRP A 16 -8.02 1.61 -13.78
CA TRP A 16 -7.38 1.28 -15.05
C TRP A 16 -6.61 2.51 -15.54
N ASP A 17 -5.29 2.39 -15.60
CA ASP A 17 -4.44 3.42 -16.18
C ASP A 17 -4.33 3.20 -17.70
N LYS A 18 -4.89 4.15 -18.47
CA LYS A 18 -4.89 4.08 -19.94
C LYS A 18 -3.52 4.34 -20.56
N ILE A 19 -2.60 4.99 -19.85
CA ILE A 19 -1.26 5.33 -20.34
C ILE A 19 -0.32 4.15 -20.14
N LEU A 20 -0.40 3.53 -18.97
CA LEU A 20 0.42 2.36 -18.62
C LEU A 20 -0.22 1.03 -19.04
N GLU A 21 -1.46 1.06 -19.52
CA GLU A 21 -2.29 -0.08 -19.92
C GLU A 21 -2.34 -1.18 -18.85
N ASN A 22 -2.49 -0.77 -17.59
CA ASN A 22 -2.48 -1.68 -16.46
C ASN A 22 -3.50 -1.31 -15.37
N TRP A 23 -3.73 -2.26 -14.46
CA TRP A 23 -4.53 -2.06 -13.27
C TRP A 23 -3.66 -1.53 -12.13
N CYS A 24 -4.02 -0.37 -11.61
CA CYS A 24 -3.49 0.21 -10.38
C CYS A 24 -4.37 -0.18 -9.19
N PHE A 25 -3.74 -0.51 -8.07
CA PHE A 25 -4.42 -0.80 -6.80
C PHE A 25 -4.14 0.30 -5.78
N SER A 26 -5.12 0.61 -4.93
CA SER A 26 -4.91 1.54 -3.81
C SER A 26 -3.89 0.96 -2.83
N ILE A 27 -2.75 1.63 -2.71
CA ILE A 27 -1.69 1.23 -1.76
C ILE A 27 -2.19 1.25 -0.31
N ILE A 28 -3.09 2.18 0.03
CA ILE A 28 -3.65 2.29 1.39
C ILE A 28 -4.52 1.06 1.71
N ASP A 29 -5.30 0.59 0.74
CA ASP A 29 -6.23 -0.54 0.94
C ASP A 29 -5.41 -1.84 1.10
N ILE A 30 -4.38 -2.02 0.27
CA ILE A 30 -3.44 -3.15 0.40
C ILE A 30 -2.74 -3.10 1.76
N PHE A 31 -2.30 -1.92 2.18
CA PHE A 31 -1.60 -1.75 3.45
C PHE A 31 -2.49 -2.06 4.66
N GLU A 32 -3.74 -1.60 4.65
CA GLU A 32 -4.74 -1.93 5.67
C GLU A 32 -4.96 -3.44 5.80
N ILE A 33 -5.15 -4.11 4.65
CA ILE A 33 -5.38 -5.55 4.58
C ILE A 33 -4.17 -6.35 5.11
N LEU A 34 -2.96 -5.93 4.77
CA LEU A 34 -1.75 -6.68 5.13
C LEU A 34 -1.30 -6.47 6.57
N ILE A 35 -1.50 -5.28 7.11
CA ILE A 35 -1.01 -4.92 8.45
C ILE A 35 -2.09 -5.11 9.52
N GLU A 36 -3.35 -5.30 9.11
CA GLU A 36 -4.51 -5.34 10.01
C GLU A 36 -4.51 -4.12 10.95
N SER A 37 -4.01 -2.99 10.45
CA SER A 37 -3.87 -1.77 11.24
C SER A 37 -5.25 -1.17 11.52
N ALA A 38 -5.48 -0.80 12.77
CA ALA A 38 -6.67 -0.05 13.15
C ALA A 38 -6.70 1.38 12.55
N LYS A 39 -5.56 1.91 12.08
CA LYS A 39 -5.42 3.29 11.53
C LYS A 39 -4.40 3.34 10.37
N PRO A 40 -4.70 2.69 9.22
CA PRO A 40 -3.73 2.47 8.13
C PRO A 40 -3.18 3.77 7.52
N GLY A 41 -3.99 4.82 7.42
CA GLY A 41 -3.53 6.12 6.90
C GLY A 41 -2.45 6.78 7.76
N ASN A 42 -2.53 6.64 9.09
CA ASN A 42 -1.55 7.20 10.01
C ASN A 42 -0.23 6.43 9.95
N ASP A 43 -0.30 5.10 9.87
CA ASP A 43 0.87 4.25 9.78
C ASP A 43 1.60 4.46 8.44
N TRP A 44 0.85 4.58 7.34
CA TRP A 44 1.41 4.95 6.04
C TRP A 44 2.12 6.31 6.06
N TYR A 45 1.50 7.32 6.68
CA TYR A 45 2.13 8.64 6.85
C TYR A 45 3.43 8.55 7.66
N ARG A 46 3.44 7.78 8.75
CA ARG A 46 4.64 7.56 9.58
C ARG A 46 5.76 6.89 8.78
N LEU A 47 5.44 5.89 7.95
CA LEU A 47 6.41 5.24 7.09
C LEU A 47 7.03 6.20 6.08
N LYS A 48 6.20 6.99 5.38
CA LYS A 48 6.72 8.00 4.43
C LYS A 48 7.62 9.01 5.12
N LYS A 49 7.22 9.51 6.29
CA LYS A 49 8.05 10.44 7.07
C LYS A 49 9.40 9.84 7.46
N ARG A 50 9.44 8.55 7.81
CA ARG A 50 10.71 7.85 8.10
C ARG A 50 11.58 7.74 6.85
N GLN A 51 11.01 7.39 5.70
CA GLN A 51 11.73 7.30 4.43
C GLN A 51 12.33 8.65 4.03
N ASP A 52 11.57 9.74 4.12
CA ASP A 52 12.05 11.09 3.81
C ASP A 52 13.19 11.50 4.74
N ASN A 53 13.07 11.18 6.03
CA ASN A 53 14.12 11.46 7.02
C ASN A 53 15.39 10.63 6.74
N LEU A 54 15.26 9.36 6.34
CA LEU A 54 16.37 8.49 5.95
C LEU A 54 17.12 9.07 4.74
N CYS A 55 16.40 9.43 3.67
CA CYS A 55 17.02 10.08 2.51
C CYS A 55 17.72 11.40 2.88
N ARG A 56 17.20 12.18 3.83
CA ARG A 56 17.86 13.42 4.27
C ARG A 56 19.17 13.18 5.02
N ILE A 57 19.28 12.07 5.75
CA ILE A 57 20.51 11.70 6.48
C ILE A 57 21.57 11.16 5.51
N GLU A 58 21.18 10.40 4.49
CA GLU A 58 22.12 9.85 3.48
C GLU A 58 22.73 10.91 2.55
N ASN A 59 22.11 12.09 2.43
CA ASN A 59 22.58 13.21 1.61
C ASN A 59 23.36 14.28 2.41
N MET A 60 23.80 13.96 3.62
CA MET A 60 24.59 14.81 4.52
C MET A 60 25.97 14.19 4.77
#